data_AF-G8TSU6-F1
#
_entry.id   AF-G8TSU6-F1
#
_cell.length_a   1.000
_cell.length_b   1.000
_cell.length_c   1.000
_cell.angle_alpha   90.00
_cell.angle_beta   90.00
_cell.angle_gamma   90.00
#
_symmetry.space_group_name_H-M   'P 1'
#
loop_
_entity.id
_entity.type
_entity.pdbx_description
1 polymer ?
#
loop_
_entity_poly.entity_id
_entity_poly.type
_entity_poly.pdbx_seq_one_letter_code
_entity_poly.pdbx_strand_id
1 'polypeptide(L)'
;MGRTLAGVGIVINLFVPGVGTLIMGKWLSGLVQLGLLFMVWLLRLVSFGFLDMVLWPVTGAVWLWALGGGILTYIDRSLSRRDPR
;
A
#
# COMPACT_ATOMS: atom_id res chain seq x y z
N MET A 1 -20.10 4.94 -4.58
CA MET A 1 -18.96 4.03 -4.81
C MET A 1 -17.74 4.20 -3.88
N GLY A 2 -17.35 5.43 -3.49
CA GLY A 2 -16.00 5.69 -2.95
C GLY A 2 -15.56 4.96 -1.67
N ARG A 3 -16.46 4.69 -0.70
CA ARG A 3 -16.09 4.06 0.60
C ARG A 3 -15.85 2.56 0.46
N THR A 4 -16.69 1.87 -0.29
CA THR A 4 -16.55 0.44 -0.57
C THR A 4 -15.25 0.16 -1.31
N LEU A 5 -14.91 0.98 -2.31
CA LEU A 5 -13.63 0.90 -3.03
C LEU A 5 -12.42 1.16 -2.12
N ALA A 6 -12.51 2.11 -1.19
CA ALA A 6 -11.45 2.36 -0.22
C ALA A 6 -11.32 1.20 0.78
N GLY A 7 -12.43 0.64 1.27
CA GLY A 7 -12.40 -0.54 2.13
C GLY A 7 -11.78 -1.75 1.44
N VAL A 8 -12.22 -2.05 0.21
CA VAL A 8 -11.66 -3.13 -0.61
C VAL A 8 -10.17 -2.91 -0.87
N GLY A 9 -9.76 -1.67 -1.19
CA GLY A 9 -8.35 -1.36 -1.39
C GLY A 9 -7.50 -1.53 -0.13
N ILE A 10 -8.03 -1.28 1.08
CA ILE A 10 -7.31 -1.54 2.35
C ILE A 10 -7.09 -3.05 2.52
N VAL A 11 -8.15 -3.85 2.33
CA VAL A 11 -8.07 -5.31 2.44
C VAL A 11 -7.05 -5.87 1.46
N ILE A 12 -7.05 -5.39 0.21
CA ILE A 12 -6.07 -5.81 -0.79
C ILE A 12 -4.66 -5.38 -0.40
N ASN A 13 -4.45 -4.14 0.09
CA ASN A 13 -3.14 -3.67 0.54
C ASN A 13 -2.57 -4.47 1.72
N LEU A 14 -3.40 -5.11 2.54
CA LEU A 14 -2.95 -6.00 3.61
C LEU A 14 -2.20 -7.22 3.08
N PHE A 15 -2.59 -7.72 1.91
CA PHE A 15 -1.96 -8.87 1.27
C PHE A 15 -0.94 -8.46 0.22
N VAL A 16 -1.23 -7.40 -0.53
CA VAL A 16 -0.42 -6.92 -1.65
C VAL A 16 -0.39 -5.38 -1.67
N PRO A 17 0.59 -4.77 -0.97
CA PRO A 17 0.80 -3.33 -1.00
C PRO A 17 1.01 -2.84 -2.42
N GLY A 18 0.46 -1.67 -2.71
CA GLY A 18 0.50 -1.08 -4.03
C GLY A 18 -0.76 -1.39 -4.83
N VAL A 19 -1.20 -2.65 -4.94
CA VAL A 19 -2.41 -3.01 -5.71
C VAL A 19 -3.65 -2.34 -5.13
N GLY A 20 -3.84 -2.39 -3.82
CA GLY A 20 -4.96 -1.72 -3.15
C GLY A 20 -4.90 -0.19 -3.31
N THR A 21 -3.70 0.38 -3.26
CA THR A 21 -3.44 1.80 -3.49
C THR A 21 -3.78 2.22 -4.92
N LEU A 22 -3.50 1.38 -5.92
CA LEU A 22 -3.89 1.61 -7.32
C LEU A 22 -5.42 1.58 -7.47
N ILE A 23 -6.11 0.62 -6.84
CA ILE A 23 -7.58 0.51 -6.87
C ILE A 23 -8.25 1.74 -6.23
N MET A 24 -7.60 2.36 -5.25
CA MET A 24 -8.05 3.62 -4.67
C MET A 24 -7.87 4.84 -5.59
N GLY A 25 -7.18 4.69 -6.72
CA GLY A 25 -6.89 5.74 -7.70
C GLY A 25 -5.55 6.45 -7.49
N LYS A 26 -4.72 6.00 -6.53
CA LYS A 26 -3.43 6.62 -6.21
C LYS A 26 -2.31 5.97 -7.03
N TRP A 27 -2.33 6.18 -8.34
CA TRP A 27 -1.45 5.51 -9.31
C TRP A 27 0.04 5.63 -8.99
N LEU A 28 0.54 6.85 -8.76
CA LEU A 28 1.96 7.07 -8.47
C LEU A 28 2.40 6.35 -7.19
N SER A 29 1.64 6.50 -6.11
CA SER A 29 1.94 5.85 -4.83
C SER A 29 1.87 4.33 -4.94
N GLY A 30 0.91 3.79 -5.69
CA GLY A 30 0.78 2.35 -5.88
C GLY A 30 1.91 1.76 -6.72
N LEU A 31 2.34 2.46 -7.79
CA LEU A 31 3.49 2.04 -8.60
C LEU A 31 4.80 2.07 -7.81
N VAL A 32 5.01 3.09 -6.97
CA VAL A 32 6.18 3.15 -6.08
C VAL A 32 6.19 1.99 -5.10
N GLN A 33 5.04 1.68 -4.48
CA GLN A 33 4.92 0.54 -3.56
C GLN A 33 5.21 -0.79 -4.25
N LEU A 34 4.66 -1.01 -5.45
CA LEU A 34 4.96 -2.21 -6.25
C LEU A 34 6.43 -2.29 -6.66
N GLY A 35 7.02 -1.17 -7.07
CA GLY A 35 8.44 -1.09 -7.44
C GLY A 35 9.36 -1.40 -6.27
N LEU A 36 9.07 -0.87 -5.07
CA LEU A 36 9.82 -1.17 -3.85
C LEU A 36 9.70 -2.65 -3.47
N LEU A 37 8.49 -3.20 -3.52
CA LEU A 37 8.26 -4.63 -3.27
C LEU A 37 9.03 -5.51 -4.24
N PHE A 38 9.01 -5.15 -5.53
CA PHE A 38 9.75 -5.86 -6.57
C PHE A 38 11.27 -5.79 -6.32
N MET A 39 11.80 -4.62 -5.97
CA MET A 39 13.23 -4.45 -5.65
C MET A 39 13.65 -5.24 -4.41
N VAL A 40 12.84 -5.22 -3.35
CA VAL A 40 13.07 -6.06 -2.17
C VAL A 40 13.12 -7.54 -2.56
N TRP A 41 12.19 -7.99 -3.39
CA TRP A 41 12.12 -9.38 -3.82
C TRP A 41 13.34 -9.77 -4.68
N LEU A 42 13.74 -8.90 -5.60
CA LEU A 42 14.93 -9.07 -6.45
C LEU A 42 16.21 -9.14 -5.60
N LEU A 43 16.38 -8.22 -4.64
CA LEU A 43 17.53 -8.21 -3.74
C LEU A 43 17.57 -9.46 -2.85
N ARG A 44 16.42 -9.93 -2.37
CA ARG A 44 16.34 -11.17 -1.59
C ARG A 44 16.78 -12.38 -2.41
N LEU A 45 16.38 -12.42 -3.69
CA LEU A 45 16.76 -13.49 -4.63
C LEU A 45 18.26 -13.47 -4.94
N VAL A 46 18.80 -12.31 -5.29
CA VAL A 46 20.23 -12.15 -5.65
C VAL A 46 21.14 -12.39 -4.45
N SER A 47 20.71 -12.01 -3.24
CA SER A 47 21.48 -12.23 -2.01
C SER A 47 21.29 -13.62 -1.39
N PHE A 48 20.50 -14.51 -2.01
CA PHE A 48 20.12 -15.82 -1.45
C PHE A 48 19.60 -15.73 0.00
N GLY A 49 18.92 -14.62 0.33
CA GLY A 49 18.39 -14.36 1.68
C GLY A 49 19.40 -13.80 2.69
N PHE A 50 20.65 -13.54 2.33
CA PHE A 50 21.63 -12.96 3.27
C PHE A 50 21.24 -11.56 3.76
N LEU A 51 20.52 -10.79 2.93
CA LEU A 51 20.06 -9.44 3.27
C LEU A 51 18.69 -9.42 3.97
N ASP A 52 18.09 -10.57 4.29
CA ASP A 52 16.70 -10.62 4.75
C ASP A 52 16.48 -9.85 6.06
N MET A 53 17.46 -9.83 6.98
CA MET A 53 17.41 -9.02 8.20
C MET A 53 17.28 -7.51 7.95
N VAL A 54 17.83 -7.01 6.84
CA VAL A 54 17.77 -5.59 6.45
C VAL A 54 16.57 -5.30 5.55
N LEU A 55 16.15 -6.28 4.77
CA LEU A 55 15.01 -6.16 3.86
C LEU A 55 13.66 -6.30 4.59
N TRP A 56 13.60 -7.06 5.69
CA TRP A 56 12.41 -7.23 6.51
C TRP A 56 11.83 -5.88 7.03
N PRO A 57 12.62 -4.98 7.66
CA PRO A 57 12.11 -3.71 8.15
C PRO A 57 11.63 -2.80 7.01
N VAL A 58 12.32 -2.82 5.88
CA VAL A 58 11.92 -2.08 4.67
C VAL A 58 10.59 -2.58 4.15
N THR A 59 10.40 -3.91 4.09
CA THR A 59 9.14 -4.54 3.69
C THR A 59 8.00 -4.14 4.64
N GLY A 60 8.24 -4.20 5.95
CA GLY A 60 7.29 -3.78 6.97
C GLY A 60 6.89 -2.31 6.84
N ALA A 61 7.86 -1.42 6.58
CA ALA A 61 7.60 0.00 6.37
C ALA A 61 6.72 0.25 5.13
N VAL A 62 6.95 -0.46 4.02
CA VAL A 62 6.11 -0.38 2.82
C VAL A 62 4.68 -0.85 3.11
N TRP A 63 4.52 -1.92 3.91
CA TRP A 63 3.20 -2.42 4.34
C TRP A 63 2.46 -1.39 5.19
N LEU A 64 3.12 -0.85 6.21
CA LEU A 64 2.55 0.19 7.08
C LEU A 64 2.17 1.44 6.29
N TRP A 65 3.00 1.82 5.31
CA TRP A 65 2.70 2.94 4.42
C TRP A 65 1.46 2.68 3.54
N ALA A 66 1.34 1.49 2.97
CA ALA A 66 0.17 1.11 2.16
C ALA A 66 -1.12 1.04 2.97
N LEU A 67 -1.05 0.51 4.19
CA LEU A 67 -2.19 0.46 5.10
C LEU A 67 -2.58 1.85 5.60
N GLY A 68 -1.62 2.64 6.08
CA GLY A 68 -1.85 4.02 6.53
C GLY A 68 -2.42 4.89 5.41
N GLY A 69 -1.86 4.79 4.20
CA GLY A 69 -2.37 5.49 3.02
C GLY A 69 -3.80 5.07 2.66
N GLY A 70 -4.14 3.79 2.79
CA GLY A 70 -5.50 3.29 2.57
C GLY A 70 -6.49 3.77 3.61
N ILE A 71 -6.13 3.71 4.90
CA ILE A 71 -6.95 4.17 6.03
C ILE A 71 -7.23 5.67 5.90
N LEU A 72 -6.21 6.49 5.63
CA LEU A 72 -6.38 7.92 5.41
C LEU A 72 -7.33 8.22 4.26
N THR A 73 -7.21 7.48 3.15
CA THR A 73 -8.10 7.63 2.00
C THR A 73 -9.54 7.23 2.34
N TYR A 74 -9.73 6.23 3.19
CA TYR A 74 -11.05 5.84 3.68
C TYR A 74 -11.68 6.90 4.59
N ILE A 75 -10.89 7.47 5.51
CA ILE A 75 -11.32 8.54 6.43
C ILE A 75 -11.70 9.79 5.63
N ASP A 76 -10.83 10.24 4.71
CA ASP A 76 -11.07 11.41 3.87
C ASP A 76 -12.40 11.30 3.11
N ARG A 77 -12.61 10.17 2.42
CA ARG A 77 -13.89 9.87 1.74
C ARG A 77 -15.09 9.74 2.67
N SER A 78 -14.87 9.46 3.96
CA SER A 78 -15.94 9.41 4.96
C SER A 78 -16.33 10.81 5.45
N LEU A 79 -15.36 11.72 5.54
CA LEU A 79 -15.54 13.10 5.97
C LEU A 79 -16.15 13.95 4.86
N SER A 80 -15.72 13.82 3.60
CA SER A 80 -16.29 14.57 2.47
C SER A 80 -17.77 14.27 2.22
N ARG A 81 -18.33 13.20 2.78
CA ARG A 81 -19.78 12.91 2.71
C ARG A 81 -20.59 13.59 3.82
N ARG A 82 -19.96 14.10 4.88
CA ARG A 82 -20.64 14.76 6.01
C ARG A 82 -20.82 16.27 5.80
N ASP A 83 -19.96 16.91 5.01
CA ASP A 83 -20.10 18.33 4.64
C ASP A 83 -20.50 18.48 3.16
N PRO A 84 -21.80 18.54 2.83
CA PRO A 84 -22.29 19.01 1.56
C PRO A 84 -22.44 20.54 1.63
N ARG A 85 -21.35 21.27 1.45
CA ARG A 85 -21.41 22.72 1.15
C ARG A 85 -20.89 22.96 -0.25
#